data_AF-A0A0G0F6E2-F1
#
_entry.id   AF-A0A0G0F6E2-F1
#
_cell.length_a   1.000
_cell.length_b   1.000
_cell.length_c   1.000
_cell.angle_alpha   90.00
_cell.angle_beta   90.00
_cell.angle_gamma   90.00
#
_symmetry.space_group_name_H-M   'P 1'
#
loop_
_entity.id
_entity.type
_entity.pdbx_description
1 polymer ?
#
loop_
_entity_poly.entity_id
_entity_poly.type
_entity_poly.pdbx_seq_one_letter_code
_entity_poly.pdbx_strand_id
1 'polypeptide(L)' 'MKVGKVTHYYDNLGVAIVELKATLKVGDKVKFEGHGADFEQNVDSLQIEHKQVEKASAGKVVGLKTAQKVKEGTEVEKV' A
#
# COMPACT_ATOMS: atom_id res chain seq x y z
N MET A 1 -10.41 2.76 -7.95
CA MET A 1 -11.00 1.51 -7.39
C MET A 1 -10.37 1.25 -6.03
N LYS A 2 -11.16 1.08 -4.96
CA LYS A 2 -10.61 0.88 -3.62
C LYS A 2 -9.78 -0.40 -3.51
N VAL A 3 -8.49 -0.26 -3.22
CA VAL A 3 -7.52 -1.37 -3.11
C VAL A 3 -7.38 -1.82 -1.67
N GLY A 4 -7.39 -0.90 -0.72
CA GLY A 4 -7.13 -1.24 0.67
C GLY A 4 -7.08 -0.04 1.59
N LYS A 5 -6.57 -0.28 2.80
CA LYS A 5 -6.38 0.74 3.82
C LYS A 5 -5.07 0.50 4.56
N VAL A 6 -4.36 1.57 4.89
CA VAL A 6 -3.16 1.53 5.73
C VAL A 6 -3.57 1.22 7.17
N THR A 7 -3.00 0.15 7.70
CA THR A 7 -3.20 -0.31 9.10
C THR A 7 -2.01 0.01 9.98
N HIS A 8 -0.81 0.14 9.40
CA HIS A 8 0.40 0.53 10.12
C HIS A 8 1.42 1.17 9.17
N TYR A 9 2.38 1.93 9.72
CA TYR A 9 3.48 2.53 8.94
C TYR A 9 4.80 2.43 9.70
N TYR A 10 5.82 1.87 9.06
CA TYR A 10 7.18 1.78 9.60
C TYR A 10 8.01 2.98 9.12
N ASP A 11 8.08 4.01 9.97
CA ASP A 11 8.80 5.26 9.70
C ASP A 11 10.26 5.05 9.27
N ASN A 12 10.98 4.18 9.97
CA ASN A 12 12.40 3.92 9.69
C ASN A 12 12.66 3.26 8.33
N LEU A 13 11.64 2.61 7.75
CA LEU A 13 11.75 1.88 6.48
C LEU A 13 11.01 2.57 5.34
N GLY A 14 10.12 3.51 5.65
CA GLY A 14 9.21 4.11 4.69
C GLY A 14 8.19 3.11 4.12
N VAL A 15 7.77 2.13 4.93
CA VAL A 15 6.90 1.03 4.49
C VAL A 15 5.53 1.13 5.13
N ALA A 16 4.48 1.18 4.31
CA ALA A 16 3.09 1.08 4.71
C ALA A 16 2.64 -0.37 4.75
N ILE A 17 1.93 -0.74 5.81
CA ILE A 17 1.23 -2.01 5.93
C ILE A 17 -0.22 -1.79 5.51
N VAL A 18 -0.60 -2.40 4.40
CA VAL A 18 -1.90 -2.21 3.75
C VAL A 18 -2.70 -3.50 3.83
N GLU A 19 -3.91 -3.42 4.39
CA GLU A 19 -4.90 -4.49 4.29
C GLU A 19 -5.64 -4.37 2.96
N LEU A 20 -5.50 -5.37 2.11
CA LEU A 20 -6.06 -5.36 0.76
C LEU A 20 -7.53 -5.80 0.75
N LYS A 21 -8.36 -5.01 0.08
CA LYS A 21 -9.75 -5.33 -0.29
C LYS A 21 -9.88 -5.72 -1.76
N ALA A 22 -8.84 -5.51 -2.55
CA ALA A 22 -8.76 -5.92 -3.95
C ALA A 22 -7.36 -6.44 -4.30
N THR A 23 -7.22 -7.05 -5.47
CA THR A 23 -5.92 -7.50 -5.96
C THR A 23 -5.03 -6.31 -6.33
N LEU A 24 -3.77 -6.35 -5.88
CA LEU A 24 -2.73 -5.39 -6.22
C LEU A 24 -1.51 -6.12 -6.78
N LYS A 25 -0.87 -5.57 -7.80
CA LYS A 25 0.38 -6.11 -8.36
C LYS A 25 1.45 -5.05 -8.50
N VAL A 26 2.69 -5.50 -8.58
CA VAL A 26 3.84 -4.65 -8.95
C VAL A 26 3.59 -4.04 -10.34
N GLY A 27 3.90 -2.76 -10.48
CA GLY A 27 3.63 -1.95 -11.67
C GLY A 27 2.24 -1.32 -11.74
N ASP A 28 1.33 -1.64 -10.82
CA ASP A 28 0.07 -0.90 -10.71
C ASP A 28 0.32 0.53 -10.21
N LYS A 29 -0.53 1.48 -10.62
CA LYS A 29 -0.54 2.84 -10.09
C LYS A 29 -1.59 2.97 -8.99
N VAL A 30 -1.20 3.50 -7.85
CA VAL A 30 -2.06 3.69 -6.67
C VAL A 30 -2.05 5.13 -6.20
N LYS A 31 -3.18 5.59 -5.68
CA LYS A 31 -3.37 6.85 -4.98
C LYS A 31 -3.53 6.56 -3.48
N PHE A 32 -2.78 7.30 -2.68
CA PHE A 32 -2.96 7.39 -1.23
C PHE A 32 -3.73 8.65 -0.91
N GLU A 33 -4.85 8.50 -0.20
CA GLU A 33 -5.71 9.63 0.14
C GLU A 33 -6.14 9.60 1.61
N GLY A 34 -6.16 10.78 2.23
CA GLY A 34 -6.63 10.99 3.58
C GLY A 34 -5.54 10.89 4.64
N HIS A 35 -5.87 11.38 5.84
CA HIS A 35 -4.98 11.39 7.01
C HIS A 35 -3.62 12.10 6.77
N GLY A 36 -3.59 13.06 5.83
CA GLY A 36 -2.39 13.82 5.48
C GLY A 36 -1.54 13.22 4.36
N ALA A 37 -2.05 12.18 3.69
CA ALA A 37 -1.52 11.69 2.43
C ALA A 37 -2.46 12.10 1.29
N ASP A 38 -1.91 12.72 0.24
CA ASP A 38 -2.60 12.95 -1.04
C ASP A 38 -1.53 12.91 -2.14
N PHE A 39 -1.25 11.71 -2.62
CA PHE A 39 -0.26 11.49 -3.68
C PHE A 39 -0.50 10.18 -4.41
N GLU A 40 0.02 10.10 -5.62
CA GLU A 40 0.01 8.89 -6.43
C GLU A 40 1.42 8.33 -6.58
N GLN A 41 1.54 7.01 -6.69
CA GLN A 41 2.79 6.34 -7.01
C GLN A 41 2.56 5.03 -7.77
N ASN A 42 3.62 4.53 -8.38
CA ASN A 42 3.64 3.14 -8.84
C ASN A 42 3.98 2.21 -7.68
N VAL A 43 3.49 0.98 -7.77
CA VAL A 43 3.84 -0.11 -6.88
C VAL A 43 5.15 -0.72 -7.36
N ASP A 44 6.26 -0.31 -6.76
CA ASP A 44 7.58 -0.84 -7.11
C ASP A 44 7.92 -2.14 -6.38
N SER A 45 7.30 -2.37 -5.21
CA SER A 45 7.54 -3.57 -4.41
C SER A 45 6.33 -3.92 -3.54
N LEU A 46 6.06 -5.22 -3.41
CA LEU A 46 5.08 -5.78 -2.49
C LEU A 46 5.75 -6.88 -1.66
N GLN A 47 5.39 -6.95 -0.38
CA GLN A 47 5.85 -7.99 0.52
C GLN A 47 4.70 -8.60 1.32
N ILE A 48 4.71 -9.91 1.50
CA ILE A 48 3.81 -10.65 2.42
C ILE A 48 4.72 -11.49 3.32
N GLU A 49 4.58 -11.37 4.64
CA GLU A 49 5.38 -12.15 5.61
C GLU A 49 6.90 -12.07 5.31
N HIS A 50 7.40 -10.87 5.01
CA HIS A 50 8.79 -10.56 4.61
C HIS A 50 9.28 -11.18 3.29
N LYS A 51 8.38 -11.77 2.49
CA LYS A 51 8.70 -12.30 1.17
C LYS A 51 8.20 -11.36 0.08
N GLN A 52 9.07 -11.02 -0.85
CA GLN A 52 8.68 -10.27 -2.05
C GLN A 52 7.69 -11.07 -2.88
N VAL A 53 6.63 -10.42 -3.35
CA VAL A 53 5.61 -11.00 -4.23
C VAL A 53 5.32 -10.06 -5.38
N GLU A 54 4.96 -10.61 -6.53
CA GLU A 54 4.57 -9.79 -7.70
C GLU A 54 3.10 -9.35 -7.63
N LYS A 55 2.28 -10.09 -6.89
CA LYS A 55 0.84 -9.84 -6.72
C LYS A 55 0.34 -10.28 -5.35
N ALA A 56 -0.68 -9.60 -4.87
CA ALA A 56 -1.38 -9.91 -3.63
C ALA A 56 -2.89 -9.76 -3.82
N SER A 57 -3.66 -10.69 -3.25
CA SER A 57 -5.11 -10.76 -3.39
C SER A 57 -5.83 -10.03 -2.25
N ALA A 58 -7.12 -9.77 -2.41
CA ALA A 58 -7.98 -9.30 -1.33
C ALA A 58 -7.90 -10.23 -0.10
N GLY A 59 -7.98 -9.64 1.10
CA GLY A 59 -7.83 -10.32 2.39
C GLY A 59 -6.38 -10.54 2.83
N LYS A 60 -5.39 -10.17 2.01
CA LYS A 60 -3.97 -10.21 2.40
C LYS A 60 -3.53 -8.87 2.97
N VAL A 61 -2.55 -8.94 3.87
CA VAL A 61 -1.83 -7.78 4.39
C VAL A 61 -0.48 -7.71 3.68
N VAL A 62 -0.18 -6.56 3.09
CA VAL A 62 1.06 -6.34 2.34
C VAL A 62 1.87 -5.21 2.93
N GLY A 63 3.20 -5.38 2.94
CA GLY A 63 4.14 -4.28 3.05
C GLY A 63 4.39 -3.65 1.69
N LEU A 64 4.27 -2.33 1.61
CA LEU A 64 4.53 -1.54 0.41
C LEU A 64 5.37 -0.31 0.77
N LYS A 65 6.46 -0.10 0.05
CA LYS A 65 7.24 1.13 0.18
C LYS A 65 6.48 2.33 -0.38
N THR A 66 6.36 3.39 0.41
CA THR A 66 5.66 4.60 -0.02
C THR A 66 6.61 5.75 -0.32
N ALA A 67 6.25 6.58 -1.30
CA ALA A 67 7.03 7.77 -1.67
C ALA A 67 6.99 8.86 -0.58
N GLN A 68 5.90 8.91 0.20
CA GLN A 68 5.72 9.83 1.31
C GLN A 68 5.21 9.10 2.55
N LYS A 69 5.33 9.75 3.71
CA LYS A 69 4.80 9.25 4.97
C LYS A 69 3.29 9.17 4.90
N VAL A 70 2.75 8.01 5.23
CA VAL A 70 1.30 7.78 5.37
C VAL A 70 0.97 7.50 6.83
N LYS A 71 -0.31 7.61 7.19
CA LYS A 71 -0.78 7.33 8.53
C LYS A 71 -1.76 6.17 8.53
N GLU A 72 -1.92 5.53 9.67
CA GLU A 72 -3.01 4.62 9.90
C GLU A 72 -4.33 5.33 9.58
N GLY A 73 -5.18 4.69 8.79
CA GLY A 73 -6.37 5.36 8.28
C GLY A 73 -6.33 5.68 6.79
N THR A 74 -5.15 5.97 6.23
CA THR A 74 -4.99 6.37 4.82
C THR A 74 -5.59 5.31 3.89
N GLU A 75 -6.39 5.77 2.94
CA GLU A 75 -7.05 4.93 1.96
C GLU A 75 -6.15 4.73 0.74
N VAL A 76 -6.20 3.54 0.17
CA VAL A 76 -5.40 3.19 -1.02
C VAL A 76 -6.36 2.84 -2.14
N GLU A 77 -6.25 3.53 -3.25
CA GLU A 77 -7.06 3.31 -4.44
C GLU A 77 -6.18 3.07 -5.67
N LYS A 78 -6.61 2.18 -6.55
CA LYS A 78 -5.99 2.01 -7.86
C LYS A 78 -6.49 3.09 -8.81
N VAL A 79 -5.54 3.72 -9.50
CA VAL A 79 -5.77 4.69 -10.59
C VAL A 79 -5.98 3.94 -11.90
#